data_AF-A0A2T2WMX7-F1
#
_entry.id   AF-A0A2T2WMX7-F1
#
_cell.length_a   1.000
_cell.length_b   1.000
_cell.length_c   1.000
_cell.angle_alpha   90.00
_cell.angle_beta   90.00
_cell.angle_gamma   90.00
#
_symmetry.space_group_name_H-M   'P 1'
#
loop_
_entity.id
_entity.type
_entity.pdbx_description
1 polymer ?
#
loop_
_entity_poly.entity_id
_entity_poly.type
_entity_poly.pdbx_seq_one_letter_code
_entity_poly.pdbx_strand_id
1 'polypeptide(L)'
;MRHPSLLRVMWWSVRLSWSRNKRTRRRCREHILTGLESRWREYAPQTTPNGELAIVRAVWLGACLASRSLVRYPLLPQLLKHRLTWVMRLLGRNTGKAVVSAYLAWIWMAEAAVSSVLAAGTSV
;
A
#
# COMPACT_ATOMS: atom_id res chain seq x y z
N MET A 1 1.50 -16.74 -14.50
CA MET A 1 1.43 -16.15 -13.14
C MET A 1 0.49 -14.94 -13.19
N ARG A 2 -0.53 -14.85 -12.33
CA ARG A 2 -1.46 -13.71 -12.35
C ARG A 2 -0.75 -12.48 -11.79
N HIS A 3 -0.53 -11.45 -12.62
CA HIS A 3 0.08 -10.19 -12.19
C HIS A 3 -0.59 -9.66 -10.91
N PRO A 4 0.20 -9.22 -9.92
CA PRO A 4 -0.36 -8.58 -8.74
C PRO A 4 -1.06 -7.29 -9.19
N SER A 5 -2.37 -7.19 -8.92
CA SER A 5 -3.14 -6.02 -9.33
C SER A 5 -3.42 -5.12 -8.14
N LEU A 6 -3.18 -3.82 -8.31
CA LEU A 6 -3.54 -2.77 -7.36
C LEU A 6 -4.99 -2.91 -6.89
N LEU A 7 -5.91 -3.23 -7.81
CA LEU A 7 -7.32 -3.45 -7.52
C LEU A 7 -7.54 -4.57 -6.49
N ARG A 8 -6.75 -5.65 -6.55
CA ARG A 8 -6.83 -6.74 -5.57
C ARG A 8 -6.33 -6.29 -4.21
N VAL A 9 -5.24 -5.51 -4.15
CA VAL A 9 -4.75 -4.94 -2.88
C VAL A 9 -5.80 -4.01 -2.27
N MET A 10 -6.35 -3.09 -3.07
CA MET A 10 -7.45 -2.20 -2.66
C MET A 10 -8.64 -2.99 -2.13
N TRP A 11 -9.09 -4.02 -2.85
CA TRP A 11 -10.20 -4.87 -2.43
C TRP A 11 -9.95 -5.53 -1.06
N TRP A 12 -8.76 -6.09 -0.84
CA TRP A 12 -8.43 -6.68 0.45
C TRP A 12 -8.31 -5.64 1.56
N SER A 13 -7.85 -4.42 1.27
CA SER A 13 -7.84 -3.30 2.23
C SER A 13 -9.27 -2.87 2.60
N VAL A 14 -10.18 -2.81 1.63
CA VAL A 14 -11.61 -2.56 1.86
C VAL A 14 -12.20 -3.65 2.75
N ARG A 15 -11.98 -4.92 2.41
CA ARG A 15 -12.48 -6.06 3.19
C ARG A 15 -11.90 -6.10 4.61
N LEU A 16 -10.63 -5.72 4.78
CA LEU A 16 -9.98 -5.55 6.08
C LEU A 16 -10.68 -4.47 6.92
N SER A 17 -11.13 -3.37 6.29
CA SER A 17 -11.82 -2.27 6.97
C SER A 17 -13.22 -2.65 7.47
N TRP A 18 -13.91 -3.57 6.77
CA TRP A 18 -15.25 -4.05 7.14
C TRP A 18 -15.22 -5.20 8.14
N SER A 19 -14.15 -5.99 8.15
CA SER A 19 -14.11 -7.21 8.95
C SER A 19 -13.88 -6.94 10.43
N ARG A 20 -14.76 -7.48 11.29
CA ARG A 20 -14.59 -7.52 12.76
C ARG A 20 -13.92 -8.80 13.25
N ASN A 21 -13.93 -9.87 12.45
CA ASN A 21 -13.38 -11.18 12.82
C ASN A 21 -11.84 -11.19 12.75
N LYS A 22 -11.16 -11.56 13.85
CA LYS A 22 -9.69 -11.64 13.93
C LYS A 22 -9.08 -12.53 12.84
N ARG A 23 -9.66 -13.70 12.56
CA ARG A 23 -9.15 -14.64 11.54
C ARG A 23 -9.22 -14.05 10.14
N THR A 24 -10.36 -13.46 9.79
CA THR A 24 -10.56 -12.81 8.49
C THR A 24 -9.64 -11.61 8.31
N ARG A 25 -9.46 -10.79 9.36
CA ARG A 25 -8.52 -9.66 9.33
C ARG A 25 -7.08 -10.12 9.11
N ARG A 26 -6.66 -11.21 9.74
CA ARG A 26 -5.33 -11.81 9.51
C ARG A 26 -5.16 -12.22 8.05
N ARG A 27 -6.12 -12.97 7.50
CA ARG A 27 -6.10 -13.40 6.09
C ARG A 27 -6.07 -12.21 5.12
N CYS A 28 -6.84 -11.15 5.38
CA CYS A 28 -6.81 -9.95 4.55
C CYS A 28 -5.43 -9.27 4.57
N ARG A 29 -4.79 -9.18 5.74
CA ARG A 29 -3.43 -8.64 5.86
C ARG A 29 -2.43 -9.48 5.08
N GLU A 30 -2.50 -10.81 5.20
CA GLU A 30 -1.65 -11.72 4.44
C GLU A 30 -1.79 -11.47 2.92
N HIS A 31 -3.02 -11.39 2.40
CA HIS A 31 -3.22 -11.08 0.98
C HIS A 31 -2.72 -9.70 0.54
N ILE A 32 -2.84 -8.67 1.39
CA ILE A 32 -2.28 -7.33 1.13
C ILE A 32 -0.76 -7.40 1.05
N LEU A 33 -0.12 -8.01 2.06
CA LEU A 33 1.33 -8.13 2.13
C LEU A 33 1.89 -8.95 0.97
N THR A 34 1.31 -10.10 0.64
CA THR A 34 1.71 -10.90 -0.52
C THR A 34 1.57 -10.12 -1.83
N GLY A 35 0.53 -9.28 -1.96
CA GLY A 35 0.37 -8.42 -3.13
C GLY A 35 1.48 -7.37 -3.26
N LEU A 36 1.87 -6.74 -2.14
CA LEU A 36 2.94 -5.77 -2.08
C LEU A 36 4.33 -6.40 -2.24
N GLU A 37 4.56 -7.60 -1.69
CA GLU A 37 5.77 -8.40 -1.93
C GLU A 37 5.92 -8.76 -3.41
N SER A 38 4.84 -9.20 -4.04
CA SER A 38 4.85 -9.49 -5.48
C SER A 38 5.19 -8.24 -6.29
N ARG A 39 4.68 -7.07 -5.87
CA ARG A 39 5.00 -5.78 -6.47
C ARG A 39 6.47 -5.41 -6.25
N TRP A 40 7.03 -5.64 -5.06
CA TRP A 40 8.45 -5.42 -4.80
C TRP A 40 9.33 -6.24 -5.75
N ARG A 41 9.08 -7.54 -5.84
CA ARG A 41 9.87 -8.48 -6.66
C ARG A 41 9.82 -8.19 -8.15
N GLU A 42 8.76 -7.53 -8.62
CA GLU A 42 8.66 -7.04 -10.00
C GLU A 42 9.76 -6.02 -10.32
N TYR A 43 10.16 -5.19 -9.35
CA TYR A 43 11.18 -4.14 -9.54
C TYR A 43 12.54 -4.51 -8.93
N ALA A 44 12.56 -5.30 -7.87
CA ALA A 44 13.77 -5.74 -7.17
C ALA A 44 13.78 -7.28 -7.04
N PRO A 45 14.08 -8.02 -8.12
CA PRO A 45 14.05 -9.48 -8.11
C PRO A 45 15.21 -10.14 -7.36
N GLN A 46 16.29 -9.38 -7.07
CA GLN A 46 17.53 -9.92 -6.49
C GLN A 46 17.62 -9.81 -4.96
N THR A 47 16.62 -9.23 -4.29
CA THR A 47 16.65 -9.04 -2.83
C THR A 47 16.39 -10.34 -2.05
N THR A 48 17.00 -10.47 -0.87
CA THR A 48 16.81 -11.64 -0.01
C THR A 48 15.44 -11.62 0.68
N PRO A 49 14.73 -12.76 0.75
CA PRO A 49 13.32 -12.80 1.16
C PRO A 49 13.04 -12.33 2.59
N ASN A 50 14.01 -12.42 3.51
CA ASN A 50 13.82 -12.03 4.91
C ASN A 50 13.84 -10.50 5.13
N GLY A 51 14.59 -9.74 4.33
CA GLY A 51 14.61 -8.28 4.39
C GLY A 51 13.36 -7.64 3.76
N GLU A 52 12.83 -8.27 2.70
CA GLU A 52 11.66 -7.81 1.94
C GLU A 52 10.42 -7.62 2.82
N LEU A 53 10.13 -8.60 3.69
CA LEU A 53 8.92 -8.59 4.51
C LEU A 53 8.89 -7.43 5.50
N ALA A 54 10.05 -7.06 6.07
CA ALA A 54 10.15 -5.93 6.99
C ALA A 54 9.87 -4.60 6.28
N ILE A 55 10.46 -4.41 5.09
CA ILE A 55 10.27 -3.23 4.25
C ILE A 55 8.80 -3.12 3.81
N VAL A 56 8.22 -4.21 3.29
CA VAL A 56 6.81 -4.24 2.85
C VAL A 56 5.88 -3.84 3.99
N ARG A 57 6.10 -4.37 5.19
CA ARG A 57 5.31 -4.02 6.38
C ARG A 57 5.49 -2.56 6.77
N ALA A 58 6.72 -2.05 6.75
CA ALA A 58 7.02 -0.66 7.07
C ALA A 58 6.33 0.30 6.10
N VAL A 59 6.40 0.05 4.79
CA VAL A 59 5.74 0.85 3.76
C VAL A 59 4.22 0.79 3.91
N TRP A 60 3.65 -0.40 4.15
CA TRP A 60 2.21 -0.53 4.40
C TRP A 60 1.73 0.26 5.62
N LEU A 61 2.48 0.21 6.72
CA LEU A 61 2.18 0.97 7.94
C LEU A 61 2.32 2.47 7.71
N GLY A 62 3.40 2.89 7.04
CA GLY A 62 3.64 4.29 6.66
C GLY A 62 2.50 4.85 5.81
N ALA A 63 2.06 4.10 4.80
CA ALA A 63 0.93 4.47 3.96
C ALA A 63 -0.39 4.58 4.74
N CYS A 64 -0.60 3.72 5.74
CA CYS A 64 -1.76 3.81 6.64
C CYS A 64 -1.71 5.02 7.56
N LEU A 65 -0.53 5.45 8.01
CA LEU A 65 -0.36 6.66 8.81
C LEU A 65 -0.55 7.91 7.94
N ALA A 66 0.08 7.92 6.76
CA ALA A 66 -0.07 9.00 5.79
C ALA A 66 -1.54 9.19 5.39
N SER A 67 -2.27 8.13 5.07
CA SER A 67 -3.70 8.24 4.72
C SER A 67 -4.56 8.82 5.84
N ARG A 68 -4.21 8.55 7.11
CA ARG A 68 -4.88 9.17 8.28
C ARG A 68 -4.58 10.66 8.36
N SER A 69 -3.32 11.05 8.13
CA SER A 69 -2.88 12.44 8.14
C SER A 69 -3.45 13.25 6.97
N LEU A 70 -3.50 12.67 5.77
CA LEU A 70 -4.09 13.30 4.57
C LEU A 70 -5.58 13.64 4.73
N VAL A 71 -6.30 12.87 5.56
CA VAL A 71 -7.71 13.14 5.87
C VAL A 71 -7.85 14.22 6.95
N ARG A 72 -6.81 14.49 7.72
CA ARG A 72 -6.81 15.48 8.80
C ARG A 72 -6.21 16.83 8.39
N TYR A 73 -5.23 16.83 7.49
CA TYR A 73 -4.49 18.03 7.12
C TYR A 73 -4.81 18.49 5.69
N PRO A 74 -5.10 19.79 5.49
CA PRO A 74 -5.46 20.34 4.18
C PRO A 74 -4.25 20.65 3.27
N LEU A 75 -3.04 20.19 3.61
CA LEU A 75 -1.78 20.47 2.88
C LEU A 75 -1.67 19.74 1.52
N LEU A 76 -2.76 19.15 1.04
CA LEU A 76 -2.79 18.44 -0.23
C LEU A 76 -2.98 19.41 -1.40
N PRO A 77 -2.28 19.19 -2.52
CA PRO A 77 -2.59 19.86 -3.78
C PRO A 77 -4.08 19.75 -4.08
N GLN A 78 -4.70 20.86 -4.49
CA GLN A 78 -6.16 21.02 -4.54
C GLN A 78 -6.85 19.93 -5.38
N LEU A 79 -6.24 19.53 -6.49
CA LEU A 79 -6.71 18.43 -7.36
C LEU A 79 -6.69 17.08 -6.64
N LEU A 80 -5.62 16.77 -5.90
CA LEU A 80 -5.50 15.53 -5.15
C LEU A 80 -6.54 15.50 -4.02
N LYS A 81 -6.72 16.63 -3.35
CA LYS A 81 -7.76 16.82 -2.32
C LYS A 81 -9.15 16.54 -2.88
N HIS A 82 -9.50 17.06 -4.07
CA HIS A 82 -10.80 16.78 -4.69
C HIS A 82 -11.00 15.30 -4.99
N ARG A 83 -10.01 14.63 -5.59
CA ARG A 83 -10.09 13.19 -5.89
C ARG A 83 -10.22 12.33 -4.63
N LEU A 84 -9.40 12.62 -3.61
CA LEU A 84 -9.48 11.97 -2.30
C LEU A 84 -10.84 12.19 -1.63
N THR A 85 -11.35 13.42 -1.69
CA THR A 85 -12.68 13.76 -1.14
C THR A 85 -13.77 12.98 -1.85
N TRP A 86 -13.69 12.83 -3.17
CA TRP A 86 -14.61 12.01 -3.96
C TRP A 86 -14.57 10.54 -3.56
N VAL A 87 -13.38 9.94 -3.46
CA VAL A 87 -13.19 8.55 -3.00
C VAL A 87 -13.80 8.34 -1.61
N MET A 88 -13.59 9.30 -0.71
CA MET A 88 -14.10 9.25 0.66
C MET A 88 -15.62 9.45 0.73
N ARG A 89 -16.21 10.23 -0.18
CA ARG A 89 -17.66 10.42 -0.30
C ARG A 89 -18.34 9.18 -0.88
N LEU A 90 -17.76 8.57 -1.92
CA LEU A 90 -18.31 7.39 -2.58
C LEU A 90 -18.25 6.13 -1.70
N LEU A 91 -17.13 5.90 -1.02
CA LEU A 91 -16.90 4.65 -0.28
C LEU A 91 -17.13 4.81 1.23
N GLY A 92 -17.34 6.03 1.72
CA GLY A 92 -17.37 6.34 3.13
C GLY A 92 -15.96 6.47 3.74
N ARG A 93 -15.89 7.09 4.92
CA ARG A 93 -14.63 7.57 5.51
C ARG A 93 -13.61 6.47 5.83
N ASN A 94 -14.07 5.30 6.28
CA ASN A 94 -13.17 4.21 6.69
C ASN A 94 -12.67 3.42 5.48
N THR A 95 -13.55 3.13 4.52
CA THR A 95 -13.23 2.38 3.32
C THR A 95 -12.41 3.22 2.34
N GLY A 96 -12.72 4.51 2.19
CA GLY A 96 -11.90 5.43 1.42
C GLY A 96 -10.46 5.52 1.95
N LYS A 97 -10.26 5.59 3.28
CA LYS A 97 -8.92 5.53 3.89
C LYS A 97 -8.19 4.24 3.53
N ALA A 98 -8.88 3.10 3.55
CA ALA A 98 -8.28 1.82 3.22
C ALA A 98 -7.80 1.77 1.77
N VAL A 99 -8.58 2.31 0.83
CA VAL A 99 -8.20 2.44 -0.58
C VAL A 99 -7.01 3.38 -0.76
N VAL A 100 -7.01 4.52 -0.07
CA VAL A 100 -5.89 5.48 -0.11
C VAL A 100 -4.61 4.86 0.44
N SER A 101 -4.68 4.14 1.56
CA SER A 101 -3.53 3.40 2.09
C SER A 101 -3.00 2.38 1.09
N ALA A 102 -3.89 1.62 0.43
CA ALA A 102 -3.51 0.64 -0.60
C ALA A 102 -2.80 1.30 -1.79
N TYR A 103 -3.32 2.43 -2.25
CA TYR A 103 -2.74 3.19 -3.35
C TYR A 103 -1.35 3.75 -3.01
N LEU A 104 -1.22 4.42 -1.86
CA LEU A 104 0.05 4.97 -1.42
C LEU A 104 1.09 3.88 -1.21
N ALA A 105 0.72 2.78 -0.55
CA ALA A 105 1.63 1.66 -0.35
C ALA A 105 2.09 1.08 -1.70
N TRP A 106 1.21 0.97 -2.68
CA TRP A 106 1.55 0.44 -4.00
C TRP A 106 2.58 1.30 -4.74
N ILE A 107 2.41 2.62 -4.70
CA ILE A 107 3.34 3.57 -5.33
C ILE A 107 4.68 3.59 -4.61
N TRP A 108 4.65 3.78 -3.29
CA TRP A 108 5.86 3.84 -2.47
C TRP A 108 6.66 2.54 -2.50
N MET A 109 6.01 1.39 -2.65
CA MET A 109 6.71 0.12 -2.84
C MET A 109 7.51 0.09 -4.14
N ALA A 110 6.96 0.63 -5.23
CA ALA A 110 7.68 0.71 -6.50
C ALA A 110 8.85 1.69 -6.41
N GLU A 111 8.63 2.86 -5.81
CA GLU A 111 9.69 3.87 -5.61
C GLU A 111 10.83 3.34 -4.72
N ALA A 112 10.50 2.67 -3.61
CA ALA A 112 11.47 2.08 -2.71
C ALA A 112 12.25 0.92 -3.36
N ALA A 113 11.60 0.11 -4.19
CA ALA A 113 12.26 -0.97 -4.92
C ALA A 113 13.20 -0.44 -6.00
N VAL A 114 12.80 0.59 -6.75
CA VAL A 114 13.69 1.23 -7.74
C VAL A 114 14.89 1.88 -7.04
N SER A 115 14.66 2.58 -5.93
CA SER A 115 15.72 3.23 -5.16
C SER A 115 16.72 2.22 -4.58
N SER A 116 16.25 1.05 -4.13
CA SER A 116 17.14 0.01 -3.59
C SER A 116 18.01 -0.63 -4.68
N VAL A 117 17.47 -0.85 -5.87
CA VAL A 117 18.23 -1.35 -7.02
C VAL A 117 19.28 -0.34 -7.48
N LEU A 118 18.91 0.94 -7.57
CA LEU A 118 19.86 2.00 -7.92
C LEU A 118 21.00 2.09 -6.91
N ALA A 119 20.69 2.05 -5.61
CA ALA A 119 21.70 2.08 -4.55
C ALA A 119 22.66 0.89 -4.62
N ALA A 120 22.16 -0.31 -4.93
CA ALA A 120 22.99 -1.52 -5.10
C ALA A 120 23.88 -1.46 -6.36
N GLY A 121 23.43 -0.78 -7.41
CA GLY A 121 24.19 -0.59 -8.66
C GLY A 121 25.30 0.45 -8.56
N THR A 122 25.17 1.44 -7.67
CA THR A 122 26.20 2.47 -7.41
C THR A 122 27.31 2.04 -6.44
N SER A 123 27.20 0.87 -5.82
CA SER A 123 28.21 0.33 -4.90
C SER A 123 29.34 -0.48 -5.57
N VAL A 124 29.64 -0.19 -6.85
CA VAL A 124 30.77 -0.75 -7.61
C VAL A 124 31.75 0.35 -7.97
#